data_AF-A0A6B8MVH1-F1
#
_entry.id   AF-A0A6B8MVH1-F1
#
_cell.length_a   1.000
_cell.length_b   1.000
_cell.length_c   1.000
_cell.angle_alpha   90.00
_cell.angle_beta   90.00
_cell.angle_gamma   90.00
#
_symmetry.space_group_name_H-M   'P 1'
#
loop_
_entity.id
_entity.type
_entity.pdbx_description
1 polymer ?
#
loop_
_entity_poly.entity_id
_entity_poly.type
_entity_poly.pdbx_seq_one_letter_code
_entity_poly.pdbx_strand_id
1 'polypeptide(L)'
;MNNIALIAKLRELLVIFMHARTLPEKAADAMRYCQENISLTEIPIGACGEYREIFEQIVFLSQQNNRAAPDDLLRSGGDLILSILMLYEQVASYIAVEEFMQKQNRFNE
;
A
#
# COMPACT_ATOMS: atom_id res chain seq x y z
N MET A 1 11.22 -7.37 -5.69
CA MET A 1 9.81 -7.55 -6.07
C MET A 1 9.53 -6.79 -7.37
N ASN A 2 8.64 -7.31 -8.24
CA ASN A 2 8.21 -6.58 -9.44
C ASN A 2 6.87 -5.85 -9.21
N ASN A 3 6.48 -4.97 -10.13
CA ASN A 3 5.24 -4.18 -10.03
C ASN A 3 3.99 -5.05 -9.83
N ILE A 4 3.91 -6.21 -10.50
CA ILE A 4 2.77 -7.14 -10.40
C ILE A 4 2.64 -7.71 -8.98
N ALA A 5 3.76 -8.14 -8.40
CA ALA A 5 3.79 -8.66 -7.04
C ALA A 5 3.46 -7.56 -6.02
N LEU A 6 3.97 -6.33 -6.21
CA LEU A 6 3.62 -5.21 -5.34
C LEU A 6 2.11 -4.91 -5.36
N ILE A 7 1.47 -4.92 -6.53
CA ILE A 7 0.00 -4.78 -6.65
C ILE A 7 -0.75 -5.83 -5.85
N ALA A 8 -0.36 -7.09 -5.96
CA ALA A 8 -0.98 -8.16 -5.19
C ALA A 8 -0.84 -7.89 -3.68
N LYS A 9 0.35 -7.45 -3.26
CA LYS A 9 0.62 -7.13 -1.86
C LYS A 9 -0.14 -5.92 -1.33
N LEU A 10 -0.35 -4.89 -2.16
CA LEU A 10 -1.19 -3.74 -1.82
C LEU A 10 -2.68 -4.11 -1.71
N ARG A 11 -3.18 -5.03 -2.55
CA ARG A 11 -4.56 -5.55 -2.41
C ARG A 11 -4.76 -6.30 -1.10
N GLU A 12 -3.83 -7.20 -0.77
CA GLU A 12 -3.84 -7.92 0.51
C GLU A 12 -3.83 -6.94 1.69
N LEU A 13 -3.05 -5.85 1.61
CA LEU A 13 -3.03 -4.78 2.61
C LEU A 13 -4.39 -4.08 2.75
N LEU A 14 -5.06 -3.76 1.64
CA LEU A 14 -6.42 -3.18 1.66
C LEU A 14 -7.41 -4.13 2.34
N VAL A 15 -7.32 -5.44 2.09
CA VAL A 15 -8.20 -6.43 2.72
C VAL A 15 -8.08 -6.41 4.24
N ILE A 16 -6.86 -6.24 4.78
CA ILE A 16 -6.66 -6.11 6.23
C ILE A 16 -7.51 -4.95 6.80
N PHE A 17 -7.56 -3.82 6.10
CA PHE A 17 -8.34 -2.65 6.53
C PHE A 17 -9.85 -2.80 6.37
N MET A 18 -10.34 -3.79 5.60
CA MET A 18 -11.77 -4.10 5.47
C MET A 18 -12.32 -4.97 6.61
N HIS A 19 -11.48 -5.62 7.42
CA HIS A 19 -11.94 -6.50 8.49
C HIS A 19 -12.78 -5.77 9.55
N ALA A 20 -13.67 -6.48 10.25
CA ALA A 20 -14.43 -5.93 11.37
C ALA A 20 -13.58 -5.91 12.66
N ARG A 21 -12.60 -5.00 12.72
CA ARG A 21 -11.69 -4.76 13.85
C ARG A 21 -11.49 -3.26 14.08
N THR A 22 -10.93 -2.88 15.23
CA THR A 22 -10.54 -1.48 15.48
C THR A 22 -9.39 -1.06 14.56
N LEU A 23 -9.25 0.24 14.31
CA LEU A 23 -8.18 0.75 13.45
C LEU A 23 -6.77 0.39 13.96
N PRO A 24 -6.45 0.50 15.27
CA PRO A 24 -5.14 0.08 15.77
C PRO A 24 -4.86 -1.41 15.57
N GLU A 25 -5.86 -2.28 15.75
CA GLU A 25 -5.71 -3.73 15.50
C GLU A 25 -5.43 -4.00 14.01
N LYS A 26 -6.18 -3.36 13.11
CA LYS A 26 -5.93 -3.45 11.66
C LYS A 26 -4.53 -2.97 11.30
N ALA A 27 -4.10 -1.86 11.89
CA ALA A 27 -2.78 -1.30 11.65
C ALA A 27 -1.66 -2.21 12.19
N ALA A 28 -1.87 -2.89 13.33
CA ALA A 28 -0.93 -3.87 13.84
C ALA A 28 -0.81 -5.11 12.93
N ASP A 29 -1.95 -5.62 12.43
CA ASP A 29 -1.98 -6.71 11.45
C ASP A 29 -1.29 -6.29 10.14
N ALA A 30 -1.58 -5.09 9.65
CA ALA A 30 -0.97 -4.50 8.45
C ALA A 30 0.54 -4.31 8.61
N MET A 31 1.00 -3.84 9.77
CA MET A 31 2.43 -3.68 10.07
C MET A 31 3.16 -5.02 9.98
N ARG A 32 2.62 -6.06 10.63
CA ARG A 32 3.20 -7.41 10.59
C ARG A 32 3.25 -7.92 9.16
N TYR A 33 2.14 -7.80 8.43
CA TYR A 33 2.05 -8.21 7.05
C TYR A 33 3.11 -7.52 6.17
N CYS A 34 3.27 -6.19 6.28
CA CYS A 34 4.27 -5.44 5.54
C CYS A 34 5.70 -5.91 5.85
N GLN A 35 6.03 -6.13 7.12
CA GLN A 35 7.36 -6.61 7.55
C GLN A 35 7.67 -8.01 7.00
N GLU A 36 6.66 -8.89 6.91
CA GLU A 36 6.83 -10.26 6.44
C GLU A 36 6.85 -10.37 4.91
N ASN A 37 6.13 -9.49 4.20
CA ASN A 37 5.82 -9.68 2.79
C ASN A 37 6.37 -8.60 1.85
N ILE A 38 6.79 -7.45 2.37
CA ILE A 38 7.18 -6.28 1.55
C ILE A 38 8.53 -5.75 2.03
N SER A 39 9.60 -6.27 1.44
CA SER A 39 10.95 -5.74 1.69
C SER A 39 11.15 -4.39 0.98
N LEU A 40 11.60 -3.38 1.72
CA LEU A 40 11.91 -2.04 1.18
C LEU A 40 12.96 -2.07 0.06
N THR A 41 13.93 -2.98 0.14
CA THR A 41 14.98 -3.13 -0.88
C THR A 41 14.46 -3.66 -2.21
N GLU A 42 13.23 -4.17 -2.19
CA GLU A 42 12.60 -4.85 -3.30
C GLU A 42 11.49 -4.03 -3.96
N ILE A 43 11.18 -2.85 -3.42
CA ILE A 43 10.16 -1.95 -3.95
C ILE A 43 10.76 -1.17 -5.14
N PRO A 44 10.02 -1.05 -6.25
CA PRO A 44 10.40 -0.20 -7.37
C PRO A 44 10.71 1.23 -6.90
N ILE A 45 11.77 1.83 -7.44
CA ILE A 45 12.23 3.17 -7.03
C ILE A 45 11.10 4.20 -7.09
N GLY A 46 10.28 4.16 -8.14
CA GLY A 46 9.14 5.06 -8.33
C GLY A 46 7.92 4.80 -7.44
N ALA A 47 8.01 3.90 -6.46
CA ALA A 47 6.97 3.59 -5.48
C ALA A 47 7.49 3.59 -4.02
N CYS A 48 8.80 3.77 -3.84
CA CYS A 48 9.47 3.57 -2.56
C CYS A 48 9.14 4.68 -1.55
N GLY A 49 8.99 5.93 -2.02
CA GLY A 49 8.65 7.06 -1.16
C GLY A 49 7.23 6.91 -0.59
N GLU A 50 6.26 6.69 -1.48
CA GLU A 50 4.85 6.54 -1.15
C GLU A 50 4.63 5.32 -0.25
N TYR A 51 5.27 4.18 -0.54
CA TYR A 51 5.18 3.02 0.33
C TYR A 51 5.73 3.31 1.73
N ARG A 52 6.86 4.02 1.82
CA ARG A 52 7.47 4.35 3.10
C ARG A 52 6.54 5.22 3.95
N GLU A 53 5.90 6.22 3.36
CA GLU A 53 4.93 7.07 4.04
C GLU A 53 3.73 6.26 4.55
N ILE A 54 3.19 5.36 3.72
CA ILE A 54 2.13 4.42 4.11
C ILE A 54 2.58 3.56 5.29
N PHE A 55 3.79 3.01 5.24
CA PHE A 55 4.32 2.17 6.31
C PHE A 55 4.49 2.95 7.63
N GLU A 56 4.98 4.18 7.55
CA GLU A 56 5.12 5.06 8.72
C GLU A 56 3.75 5.38 9.35
N GLN A 57 2.72 5.63 8.53
CA GLN A 57 1.34 5.81 9.00
C GLN A 57 0.77 4.56 9.66
N ILE A 58 1.02 3.38 9.08
CA ILE A 58 0.62 2.08 9.66
C ILE A 58 1.25 1.91 11.05
N VAL A 59 2.57 2.16 11.18
CA VAL A 59 3.28 2.06 12.45
C VAL A 59 2.67 3.02 13.47
N PHE A 60 2.44 4.28 13.09
CA PHE A 60 1.82 5.28 13.96
C PHE A 60 0.45 4.82 14.49
N LEU A 61 -0.43 4.35 13.61
CA LEU A 61 -1.77 3.90 13.97
C LEU A 61 -1.75 2.62 14.82
N SER A 62 -0.79 1.73 14.60
CA SER A 62 -0.64 0.50 15.40
C SER A 62 -0.27 0.78 16.86
N GLN A 63 0.36 1.92 17.13
CA GLN A 63 0.83 2.32 18.46
C GLN A 63 -0.16 3.24 19.19
N GLN A 64 -1.29 3.62 18.56
CA GLN A 64 -2.25 4.52 19.18
C GLN A 64 -3.03 3.82 20.31
N ASN A 65 -2.78 4.26 21.54
CA ASN A 65 -3.43 3.78 22.76
C ASN A 65 -4.82 4.41 23.01
N ASN A 66 -5.69 4.48 21.99
CA ASN A 66 -7.10 4.92 22.11
C ASN A 66 -7.34 6.35 22.65
N ARG A 67 -6.35 7.25 22.61
CA ARG A 67 -6.52 8.66 23.04
C ARG A 67 -7.02 9.60 21.95
N ALA A 68 -7.01 9.17 20.69
CA ALA A 68 -7.53 9.96 19.58
C ALA A 68 -9.06 9.96 19.58
N ALA A 69 -9.66 11.08 19.20
CA ALA A 69 -11.12 11.14 19.06
C ALA A 69 -11.57 10.16 17.96
N PRO A 70 -12.77 9.57 18.07
CA PRO A 70 -13.28 8.64 17.05
C PRO A 70 -13.27 9.21 15.63
N ASP A 71 -13.58 10.49 15.46
CA ASP A 71 -13.58 11.16 14.15
C ASP A 71 -12.17 11.29 13.57
N ASP A 72 -11.17 11.57 14.41
CA ASP A 72 -9.77 11.62 13.99
C ASP A 72 -9.28 10.24 13.54
N LEU A 73 -9.67 9.19 14.25
CA LEU A 73 -9.37 7.80 13.89
C LEU A 73 -10.02 7.43 12.55
N LEU A 74 -11.29 7.76 12.35
CA LEU A 74 -11.99 7.52 11.09
C LEU A 74 -11.30 8.23 9.93
N ARG A 75 -10.93 9.50 10.12
CA ARG A 75 -10.19 10.30 9.14
C ARG A 75 -8.84 9.68 8.82
N SER A 76 -8.02 9.36 9.83
CA SER A 76 -6.69 8.76 9.63
C SER A 76 -6.77 7.39 8.96
N GLY A 77 -7.77 6.58 9.31
CA GLY A 77 -8.01 5.30 8.63
C GLY A 77 -8.39 5.49 7.17
N GLY A 78 -9.26 6.47 6.87
CA GLY A 78 -9.64 6.83 5.51
C GLY A 78 -8.46 7.34 4.68
N ASP A 79 -7.66 8.25 5.25
CA ASP A 79 -6.46 8.80 4.61
C ASP A 79 -5.46 7.69 4.26
N LEU A 80 -5.22 6.75 5.18
CA LEU A 80 -4.33 5.61 4.94
C LEU A 80 -4.85 4.69 3.82
N ILE A 81 -6.14 4.34 3.82
CA ILE A 81 -6.74 3.53 2.75
C ILE A 81 -6.59 4.23 1.40
N LEU A 82 -6.80 5.55 1.36
CA LEU A 82 -6.64 6.34 0.15
C LEU A 82 -5.18 6.33 -0.34
N SER A 83 -4.20 6.51 0.55
CA SER A 83 -2.78 6.43 0.19
C SER A 83 -2.42 5.07 -0.40
N ILE A 84 -2.91 3.96 0.18
CA ILE A 84 -2.69 2.62 -0.37
C ILE A 84 -3.30 2.49 -1.77
N LEU A 85 -4.52 3.01 -1.99
CA LEU A 85 -5.18 3.00 -3.29
C LEU A 85 -4.42 3.83 -4.34
N MET A 86 -3.91 5.00 -3.97
CA MET A 86 -3.12 5.85 -4.86
C MET A 86 -1.83 5.16 -5.31
N LEU A 87 -1.11 4.54 -4.37
CA LEU A 87 0.09 3.77 -4.70
C LEU A 87 -0.23 2.57 -5.60
N TYR A 88 -1.33 1.87 -5.31
CA TYR A 88 -1.81 0.77 -6.14
C TYR A 88 -2.05 1.22 -7.58
N GLU A 89 -2.73 2.35 -7.78
CA GLU A 89 -3.06 2.88 -9.10
C GLU A 89 -1.83 3.37 -9.87
N GLN A 90 -0.88 4.00 -9.18
CA GLN A 90 0.41 4.40 -9.74
C GLN A 90 1.18 3.18 -10.27
N VAL A 91 1.31 2.13 -9.45
CA VAL A 91 2.01 0.90 -9.85
C VAL A 91 1.27 0.19 -10.99
N ALA A 92 -0.06 0.15 -10.98
CA ALA A 92 -0.87 -0.41 -12.06
C ALA A 92 -0.67 0.34 -13.39
N SER A 93 -0.58 1.67 -13.32
CA SER A 93 -0.32 2.51 -14.48
C SER A 93 1.05 2.23 -15.10
N TYR A 94 2.09 2.03 -14.28
CA TYR A 94 3.41 1.68 -14.79
C TYR A 94 3.40 0.35 -15.57
N ILE A 95 2.70 -0.67 -15.06
CA ILE A 95 2.56 -1.95 -15.77
C ILE A 95 1.87 -1.76 -17.12
N ALA A 96 0.77 -1.00 -17.14
CA ALA A 96 0.01 -0.75 -18.37
C ALA A 96 0.87 -0.05 -19.44
N VAL A 97 1.69 0.92 -19.03
CA VAL A 97 2.63 1.62 -19.93
C VAL A 97 3.72 0.67 -20.44
N GLU A 98 4.32 -0.14 -19.56
CA GLU A 98 5.33 -1.14 -19.96
C GLU A 98 4.77 -2.14 -20.99
N GLU A 99 3.56 -2.65 -20.75
CA GLU A 99 2.88 -3.57 -21.68
C GLU A 99 2.58 -2.92 -23.03
N PHE A 100 2.16 -1.65 -23.02
CA PHE A 100 1.90 -0.88 -24.24
C PHE A 100 3.18 -0.71 -25.08
N MET A 101 4.28 -0.28 -24.43
CA MET A 101 5.57 -0.09 -25.10
C MET A 101 6.13 -1.40 -25.66
N GLN A 102 5.98 -2.51 -24.93
CA GLN A 102 6.38 -3.84 -25.41
C GLN A 102 5.60 -4.27 -26.65
N LYS A 103 4.28 -4.01 -26.68
CA LYS A 103 3.47 -4.29 -27.88
C LYS A 103 3.90 -3.43 -29.06
N GLN A 104 4.11 -2.14 -28.85
CA GLN A 104 4.54 -1.22 -29.91
C GLN A 104 5.89 -1.63 -30.51
N ASN A 105 6.87 -2.01 -29.69
CA ASN A 105 8.17 -2.46 -30.18
C ASN A 105 8.05 -3.73 -31.04
N ARG A 106 7.20 -4.68 -30.66
CA ARG A 106 6.93 -5.89 -31.48
C ARG A 106 6.25 -5.62 -32.82
N PHE A 107 5.53 -4.49 -32.96
CA PHE A 107 4.93 -4.08 -34.24
C PHE A 107 5.92 -3.34 -35.16
N ASN A 108 7.02 -2.82 -34.60
CA ASN A 108 8.04 -2.08 -35.33
C ASN A 108 9.25 -2.95 -35.74
N GLU A 109 9.31 -4.20 -35.28
CA GLU A 109 10.23 -5.26 -35.75
C GLU A 109 9.61 -6.05 -36.91
#